data_AF-A0A814UKF9-F1
#
_entry.id   AF-A0A814UKF9-F1
#
_cell.length_a   1.000
_cell.length_b   1.000
_cell.length_c   1.000
_cell.angle_alpha   90.00
_cell.angle_beta   90.00
_cell.angle_gamma   90.00
#
_symmetry.space_group_name_H-M   'P 1'
#
loop_
_entity.id
_entity.type
_entity.pdbx_description
1 polymer ?
#
loop_
_entity_poly.entity_id
_entity_poly.type
_entity_poly.pdbx_seq_one_letter_code
_entity_poly.pdbx_strand_id
1 'polypeptide(L)'
;MLNTFYLLLCCVVLSCIAFRCDNPVRKRGEVGTLKKWPDNTIPYEIDSVYSSADVDLIKSSLADLSTKSGNCVKFVPRTSQHVVWVRVVSLDGCYSDLGLAVETGLQQLSLDRSGCMTIDTIQHEFLHALGFPHEQTRLERDTYVKVLYENIQPKLSTKSDNCVKFVPRTSEHVAWIRVVSLDGCWSKVGLAVESGVQQLSLDRSGCLTADTIQHEFIHALGFPHEQKRLDRDAYVKILYENVEPNKKHNFDKDPQGSILSFGLPYDFNSIMHYTSDSFSTNGLPVMVPASQNDKSWRYTMGAGNKLTETDLYKIKKVYGCIA
;
A
#
# COMPACT_ATOMS: atom_id res chain seq x y z
N MET A 1 18.70 -21.97 29.41
CA MET A 1 19.47 -21.59 28.20
C MET A 1 18.53 -21.60 27.02
N LEU A 2 18.12 -20.40 26.57
CA LEU A 2 17.70 -20.01 25.21
C LEU A 2 16.90 -18.72 25.37
N ASN A 3 17.63 -17.60 25.26
CA ASN A 3 17.12 -16.25 25.37
C ASN A 3 16.41 -15.85 24.08
N THR A 4 15.24 -15.25 24.25
CA THR A 4 14.39 -14.61 23.26
C THR A 4 15.16 -13.53 22.50
N PHE A 5 15.38 -13.73 21.20
CA PHE A 5 15.83 -12.67 20.29
C PHE A 5 14.64 -11.76 19.97
N TYR A 6 14.55 -10.64 20.68
CA TYR A 6 13.73 -9.52 20.28
C TYR A 6 14.32 -8.89 19.01
N LEU A 7 13.46 -8.67 18.02
CA LEU A 7 13.74 -7.90 16.81
C LEU A 7 13.99 -6.43 17.19
N LEU A 8 15.23 -6.15 17.62
CA LEU A 8 15.79 -4.81 17.74
C LEU A 8 16.69 -4.60 16.52
N LEU A 9 16.11 -4.13 15.43
CA LEU A 9 16.86 -3.67 14.25
C LEU A 9 16.39 -2.29 13.78
N CYS A 10 15.97 -1.45 14.73
CA CYS A 10 15.70 -0.01 14.49
C CYS A 10 16.81 0.91 15.02
N CYS A 11 17.87 0.40 15.69
CA CYS A 11 18.82 1.26 16.42
C CYS A 11 20.16 1.57 15.74
N VAL A 12 20.35 1.33 14.43
CA VAL A 12 21.67 1.54 13.79
C VAL A 12 21.64 2.48 12.59
N VAL A 13 20.95 3.64 12.65
CA VAL A 13 21.21 4.75 11.72
C VAL A 13 20.94 6.14 12.31
N LEU A 14 21.15 6.37 13.61
CA LEU A 14 21.11 7.74 14.16
C LEU A 14 22.38 8.56 13.86
N SER A 15 23.36 7.99 13.14
CA SER A 15 24.69 8.61 12.93
C SER A 15 24.88 9.36 11.60
N CYS A 16 23.90 9.39 10.68
CA CYS A 16 24.17 9.90 9.33
C CYS A 16 23.20 10.96 8.76
N ILE A 17 22.24 11.49 9.51
CA ILE A 17 21.30 12.46 8.92
C ILE A 17 21.60 13.89 9.38
N ALA A 18 22.53 14.52 8.67
CA ALA A 18 22.52 15.98 8.54
C ALA A 18 21.34 16.36 7.63
N PHE A 19 20.17 16.59 8.21
CA PHE A 19 18.99 17.07 7.49
C PHE A 19 19.23 18.50 6.98
N ARG A 20 19.45 18.66 5.67
CA ARG A 20 19.27 19.96 4.99
C ARG A 20 17.86 19.98 4.40
N CYS A 21 17.03 20.88 4.90
CA CYS A 21 15.65 21.03 4.42
C CYS A 21 15.52 21.72 3.07
N ASP A 22 16.58 22.36 2.60
CA ASP A 22 16.68 22.90 1.25
C ASP A 22 17.68 22.07 0.44
N ASN A 23 17.18 21.10 -0.31
CA ASN A 23 17.85 20.72 -1.55
C ASN A 23 16.87 20.01 -2.49
N PRO A 24 16.55 20.58 -3.67
CA PRO A 24 15.85 19.88 -4.72
C PRO A 24 16.84 18.95 -5.41
N VAL A 25 17.17 17.81 -4.78
CA VAL A 25 17.82 16.73 -5.53
C VAL A 25 16.72 15.94 -6.20
N ARG A 26 16.37 16.32 -7.43
CA ARG A 26 15.66 15.42 -8.35
C ARG A 26 16.51 14.16 -8.52
N LYS A 27 16.16 13.08 -7.82
CA LYS A 27 16.65 11.73 -8.12
C LYS A 27 15.53 10.95 -8.79
N ARG A 28 15.88 10.28 -9.88
CA ARG A 28 15.01 9.35 -10.61
C ARG A 28 14.51 8.27 -9.65
N GLY A 29 13.19 8.09 -9.58
CA GLY A 29 12.54 7.09 -8.73
C GLY A 29 11.46 7.63 -7.80
N GLU A 30 10.76 8.72 -8.16
CA GLU A 30 9.58 9.19 -7.42
C GLU A 30 8.50 8.09 -7.40
N VAL A 31 8.41 7.40 -6.26
CA VAL A 31 7.15 6.90 -5.71
C VAL A 31 6.19 8.09 -5.62
N GLY A 32 4.92 7.90 -5.99
CA GLY A 32 3.92 8.97 -6.18
C GLY A 32 4.07 10.15 -5.23
N THR A 33 3.98 11.37 -5.75
CA THR A 33 4.35 12.63 -5.06
C THR A 33 3.84 12.67 -3.62
N LEU A 34 4.70 12.28 -2.67
CA LEU A 34 4.42 12.39 -1.24
C LEU A 34 4.09 13.86 -0.97
N LYS A 35 2.84 14.12 -0.57
CA LYS A 35 2.39 15.48 -0.28
C LYS A 35 3.00 15.89 1.05
N LYS A 36 3.81 16.95 1.03
CA LYS A 36 4.43 17.52 2.22
C LYS A 36 3.43 18.36 3.00
N TRP A 37 3.60 18.41 4.32
CA TRP A 37 2.84 19.31 5.17
C TRP A 37 3.16 20.78 4.87
N PRO A 38 2.16 21.68 4.82
CA PRO A 38 2.40 23.11 4.63
C PRO A 38 3.34 23.68 5.68
N ASP A 39 4.27 24.55 5.27
CA ASP A 39 5.22 25.23 6.14
C ASP A 39 6.03 24.30 7.06
N ASN A 40 6.24 23.05 6.63
CA ASN A 40 6.85 21.97 7.42
C ASN A 40 6.21 21.80 8.81
N THR A 41 4.92 22.14 8.93
CA THR A 41 4.21 22.19 10.20
C THR A 41 3.09 21.15 10.20
N ILE A 42 3.09 20.27 11.19
CA ILE A 42 2.05 19.27 11.42
C ILE A 42 1.21 19.74 12.61
N PRO A 43 -0.02 20.23 12.35
CA PRO A 43 -0.99 20.46 13.40
C PRO A 43 -1.47 19.12 13.94
N TYR A 44 -1.52 18.96 15.26
CA TYR A 44 -1.98 17.73 15.89
C TYR A 44 -3.02 17.97 16.98
N GLU A 45 -3.91 17.00 17.14
CA GLU A 45 -4.93 16.94 18.17
C GLU A 45 -4.82 15.59 18.88
N ILE A 46 -4.81 15.57 20.22
CA ILE A 46 -4.69 14.34 21.00
C ILE A 46 -6.06 14.03 21.61
N ASP A 47 -6.56 12.82 21.38
CA ASP A 47 -7.85 12.40 21.92
C ASP A 47 -7.84 12.39 23.47
N SER A 48 -8.99 12.74 24.06
CA SER A 48 -9.21 12.73 25.51
C SER A 48 -8.98 11.39 26.21
N VAL A 49 -8.88 10.28 25.45
CA VAL A 49 -8.57 8.95 26.00
C VAL A 49 -7.17 8.86 26.62
N TYR A 50 -6.24 9.72 26.23
CA TYR A 50 -4.87 9.74 26.76
C TYR A 50 -4.80 10.42 28.12
N SER A 51 -4.02 9.84 29.05
CA SER A 51 -3.75 10.47 30.35
C SER A 51 -2.85 11.70 30.21
N SER A 52 -2.76 12.53 31.24
CA SER A 52 -1.82 13.67 31.25
C SER A 52 -0.37 13.23 31.01
N ALA A 53 0.04 12.11 31.61
CA ALA A 53 1.37 11.53 31.40
C ALA A 53 1.59 11.08 29.95
N ASP A 54 0.58 10.45 29.33
CA ASP A 54 0.63 10.05 27.92
C ASP A 54 0.76 11.29 27.01
N VAL A 55 0.00 12.35 27.29
CA VAL A 55 0.04 13.61 26.56
C VAL A 55 1.41 14.28 26.67
N ASP A 56 2.02 14.29 27.86
CA ASP A 56 3.37 14.84 28.07
C ASP A 56 4.44 14.03 27.34
N LEU A 57 4.30 12.71 27.30
CA LEU A 57 5.19 11.82 26.55
C LEU A 57 5.07 12.05 25.04
N ILE A 58 3.85 12.19 24.50
CA ILE A 58 3.63 12.51 23.09
C ILE A 58 4.28 13.86 22.76
N LYS A 59 3.96 14.90 23.54
CA LYS A 59 4.50 16.25 23.32
C LYS A 59 6.03 16.30 23.37
N SER A 60 6.64 15.65 24.36
CA SER A 60 8.10 15.61 24.49
C SER A 60 8.76 14.84 23.35
N SER A 61 8.14 13.74 22.88
CA SER A 61 8.62 12.98 21.72
C SER A 61 8.59 13.81 20.43
N LEU A 62 7.55 14.62 20.23
CA LEU A 62 7.43 15.54 19.09
C LEU A 62 8.41 16.70 19.17
N ALA A 63 8.63 17.26 20.36
CA ALA A 63 9.61 18.32 20.59
C ALA A 63 11.05 17.83 20.33
N ASP A 64 11.37 16.61 20.77
CA ASP A 64 12.65 15.97 20.50
C ASP A 64 12.83 15.71 18.99
N LEU A 65 11.80 15.21 18.30
CA LEU A 65 11.85 15.01 16.85
C LEU A 65 12.05 16.34 16.08
N SER A 66 11.32 17.39 16.48
CA SER A 66 11.53 18.76 15.95
C SER A 66 12.99 19.20 16.14
N THR A 67 13.52 19.05 17.35
CA THR A 67 14.90 19.43 17.69
C THR A 67 15.92 18.65 16.86
N LYS A 68 15.76 17.33 16.75
CA LYS A 68 16.63 16.44 15.95
C LYS A 68 16.59 16.77 14.46
N SER A 69 15.48 17.30 13.95
CA SER A 69 15.37 17.81 12.58
C SER A 69 16.00 19.19 12.37
N GLY A 70 16.65 19.78 13.39
CA GLY A 70 17.14 21.15 13.36
C GLY A 70 16.04 22.20 13.43
N ASN A 71 14.89 21.87 14.04
CA ASN A 71 13.66 22.66 14.06
C ASN A 71 13.07 22.98 12.69
N CYS A 72 13.39 22.15 11.70
CA CYS A 72 12.85 22.28 10.36
C CYS A 72 11.40 21.81 10.29
N VAL A 73 11.08 20.70 10.95
CA VAL A 73 9.71 20.22 11.10
C VAL A 73 9.16 20.70 12.44
N LYS A 74 7.93 21.21 12.43
CA LYS A 74 7.25 21.71 13.63
C LYS A 74 5.98 20.91 13.90
N PHE A 75 5.76 20.54 15.14
CA PHE A 75 4.52 19.96 15.60
C PHE A 75 3.81 20.97 16.48
N VAL A 76 2.57 21.33 16.12
CA VAL A 76 1.82 22.37 16.83
C VAL A 76 0.44 21.87 17.25
N PRO A 77 -0.08 22.28 18.41
CA PRO A 77 -1.47 21.99 18.76
C PRO A 77 -2.42 22.55 17.70
N ARG A 78 -3.42 21.76 17.34
CA ARG A 78 -4.43 22.15 16.38
C ARG A 78 -5.23 23.38 16.86
N THR A 79 -5.60 24.22 15.90
CA THR A 79 -6.56 25.33 16.05
C THR A 79 -7.62 25.25 14.94
N SER A 80 -8.67 26.05 15.02
CA SER A 80 -9.73 26.12 14.00
C SER A 80 -9.24 26.59 12.61
N GLN A 81 -8.05 27.19 12.52
CA GLN A 81 -7.44 27.62 11.26
C GLN A 81 -6.80 26.46 10.48
N HIS A 82 -6.50 25.35 11.17
CA HIS A 82 -5.86 24.19 10.57
C HIS A 82 -6.93 23.29 9.91
N VAL A 83 -6.94 23.33 8.58
CA VAL A 83 -7.83 22.52 7.72
C VAL A 83 -7.27 21.13 7.42
N VAL A 84 -5.97 20.93 7.65
CA VAL A 84 -5.30 19.62 7.64
C VAL A 84 -4.61 19.38 8.98
N TRP A 85 -4.75 18.19 9.57
CA TRP A 85 -4.13 17.86 10.86
C TRP A 85 -4.10 16.35 11.13
N VAL A 86 -3.25 15.96 12.08
CA VAL A 86 -3.20 14.60 12.64
C VAL A 86 -4.04 14.53 13.91
N ARG A 87 -4.96 13.57 14.01
CA ARG A 87 -5.63 13.21 15.28
C ARG A 87 -5.03 11.94 15.84
N VAL A 88 -4.42 12.06 17.02
CA VAL A 88 -3.84 10.95 17.77
C VAL A 88 -4.97 10.24 18.53
N VAL A 89 -5.19 8.97 18.25
CA VAL A 89 -6.26 8.13 18.80
C VAL A 89 -5.70 6.82 19.37
N SER A 90 -6.36 6.21 20.35
CA SER A 90 -5.95 4.90 20.87
C SER A 90 -6.82 3.80 20.27
N LEU A 91 -6.40 3.26 19.13
CA LEU A 91 -7.02 2.09 18.50
C LEU A 91 -6.13 0.84 18.68
N ASP A 92 -6.53 -0.29 18.12
CA ASP A 92 -5.74 -1.54 18.16
C ASP A 92 -4.47 -1.39 17.32
N GLY A 93 -3.31 -1.34 17.99
CA GLY A 93 -1.98 -1.21 17.40
C GLY A 93 -1.47 0.22 17.18
N CYS A 94 -0.23 0.30 16.69
CA CYS A 94 0.47 1.55 16.36
C CYS A 94 0.53 1.68 14.83
N TYR A 95 0.01 2.78 14.28
CA TYR A 95 0.06 3.04 12.84
C TYR A 95 -0.21 4.52 12.50
N SER A 96 0.26 4.95 11.33
CA SER A 96 -0.10 6.21 10.70
C SER A 96 -0.10 6.09 9.17
N ASP A 97 -0.87 6.93 8.50
CA ASP A 97 -0.78 7.10 7.06
C ASP A 97 0.56 7.74 6.64
N LEU A 98 0.98 7.50 5.40
CA LEU A 98 2.21 8.05 4.85
C LEU A 98 2.00 9.46 4.27
N GLY A 99 2.64 10.47 4.86
CA GLY A 99 2.61 11.85 4.38
C GLY A 99 1.27 12.54 4.66
N LEU A 100 1.01 13.66 3.97
CA LEU A 100 -0.22 14.44 4.12
C LEU A 100 -1.40 13.82 3.34
N ALA A 101 -2.45 13.44 4.06
CA ALA A 101 -3.75 13.07 3.48
C ALA A 101 -4.62 14.31 3.14
N VAL A 102 -4.47 14.86 1.93
CA VAL A 102 -5.18 16.11 1.52
C VAL A 102 -6.69 15.92 1.30
N GLU A 103 -7.14 14.70 0.98
CA GLU A 103 -8.53 14.47 0.56
C GLU A 103 -9.54 14.54 1.71
N THR A 104 -9.13 14.13 2.92
CA THR A 104 -10.01 14.10 4.10
C THR A 104 -9.77 15.29 5.03
N GLY A 105 -8.62 15.95 4.95
CA GLY A 105 -8.16 16.97 5.90
C GLY A 105 -7.76 16.40 7.27
N LEU A 106 -8.46 15.39 7.75
CA LEU A 106 -8.15 14.64 8.96
C LEU A 106 -7.34 13.38 8.63
N GLN A 107 -6.18 13.24 9.27
CA GLN A 107 -5.38 12.02 9.28
C GLN A 107 -5.38 11.39 10.67
N GLN A 108 -5.77 10.12 10.78
CA GLN A 108 -5.74 9.42 12.06
C GLN A 108 -4.39 8.74 12.27
N LEU A 109 -3.83 8.90 13.46
CA LEU A 109 -2.62 8.22 13.90
C LEU A 109 -2.96 7.45 15.17
N SER A 110 -2.78 6.13 15.16
CA SER A 110 -3.05 5.28 16.31
C SER A 110 -1.82 5.10 17.17
N LEU A 111 -1.94 5.41 18.46
CA LEU A 111 -1.00 4.99 19.49
C LEU A 111 -1.80 4.24 20.56
N ASP A 112 -1.87 2.91 20.46
CA ASP A 112 -2.45 2.09 21.52
C ASP A 112 -1.77 2.38 22.87
N ARG A 113 -2.56 2.81 23.85
CA ARG A 113 -2.09 3.10 25.21
C ARG A 113 -1.45 1.91 25.91
N SER A 114 -1.77 0.68 25.48
CA SER A 114 -1.25 -0.54 26.10
C SER A 114 0.14 -0.96 25.59
N GLY A 115 0.61 -0.43 24.45
CA GLY A 115 1.83 -0.91 23.81
C GLY A 115 2.62 0.09 22.95
N CYS A 116 2.05 1.24 22.60
CA CYS A 116 2.67 2.22 21.71
C CYS A 116 3.27 3.44 22.44
N MET A 117 3.14 3.53 23.77
CA MET A 117 3.53 4.69 24.56
C MET A 117 5.02 4.68 24.92
N THR A 118 5.87 4.74 23.89
CA THR A 118 7.32 4.94 24.02
C THR A 118 7.77 6.05 23.09
N ILE A 119 8.88 6.73 23.42
CA ILE A 119 9.42 7.81 22.58
C ILE A 119 9.67 7.31 21.16
N ASP A 120 10.29 6.14 21.02
CA ASP A 120 10.67 5.57 19.73
C ASP A 120 9.44 5.25 18.87
N THR A 121 8.40 4.63 19.45
CA THR A 121 7.16 4.31 18.73
C THR A 121 6.41 5.58 18.34
N ILE A 122 6.30 6.56 19.24
CA ILE A 122 5.62 7.83 18.94
C ILE A 122 6.33 8.54 17.78
N GLN A 123 7.66 8.66 17.85
CA GLN A 123 8.44 9.26 16.77
C GLN A 123 8.31 8.48 15.47
N HIS A 124 8.29 7.15 15.52
CA HIS A 124 8.09 6.28 14.36
C HIS A 124 6.78 6.58 13.63
N GLU A 125 5.65 6.62 14.36
CA GLU A 125 4.35 6.88 13.74
C GLU A 125 4.25 8.31 13.18
N PHE A 126 4.88 9.29 13.84
CA PHE A 126 4.93 10.66 13.31
C PHE A 126 5.90 10.84 12.13
N LEU A 127 6.92 9.99 12.01
CA LEU A 127 7.75 9.90 10.80
C LEU A 127 6.93 9.38 9.62
N HIS A 128 6.01 8.42 9.83
CA HIS A 128 5.06 8.03 8.80
C HIS A 128 4.17 9.20 8.36
N ALA A 129 3.62 9.98 9.31
CA ALA A 129 2.87 11.18 8.97
C ALA A 129 3.71 12.22 8.18
N LEU A 130 5.04 12.27 8.37
CA LEU A 130 5.96 13.08 7.58
C LEU A 130 6.26 12.52 6.17
N GLY A 131 5.81 11.30 5.89
CA GLY A 131 6.01 10.62 4.60
C GLY A 131 7.21 9.68 4.55
N PHE A 132 7.75 9.27 5.70
CA PHE A 132 8.83 8.29 5.74
C PHE A 132 8.23 6.88 5.65
N PRO A 133 8.39 6.15 4.54
CA PRO A 133 8.04 4.74 4.51
C PRO A 133 9.05 3.96 5.36
N HIS A 134 8.73 2.72 5.72
CA HIS A 134 9.72 1.87 6.38
C HIS A 134 10.93 1.64 5.47
N GLU A 135 12.15 1.72 6.01
CA GLU A 135 13.39 1.60 5.23
C GLU A 135 13.50 0.29 4.44
N GLN A 136 12.91 -0.79 4.93
CA GLN A 136 12.87 -2.03 4.18
C GLN A 136 12.06 -1.91 2.88
N THR A 137 11.15 -0.96 2.70
CA THR A 137 10.41 -0.85 1.42
C THR A 137 11.19 -0.11 0.32
N ARG A 138 12.44 0.31 0.57
CA ARG A 138 13.29 0.97 -0.42
C ARG A 138 13.57 0.09 -1.63
N LEU A 139 13.65 0.72 -2.81
CA LEU A 139 13.87 0.05 -4.09
C LEU A 139 15.21 -0.72 -4.13
N GLU A 140 16.22 -0.17 -3.48
CA GLU A 140 17.57 -0.73 -3.42
C GLU A 140 17.82 -1.61 -2.18
N ARG A 141 16.77 -1.88 -1.37
CA ARG A 141 16.86 -2.68 -0.13
C ARG A 141 17.70 -3.94 -0.36
N ASP A 142 17.40 -4.68 -1.42
CA ASP A 142 18.00 -5.99 -1.71
C ASP A 142 19.51 -5.92 -2.02
N THR A 143 20.07 -4.71 -2.18
CA THR A 143 21.53 -4.51 -2.27
C THR A 143 22.21 -4.54 -0.90
N TYR A 144 21.50 -4.21 0.17
CA TYR A 144 22.05 -4.04 1.52
C TYR A 144 21.59 -5.11 2.51
N VAL A 145 20.36 -5.61 2.36
CA VAL A 145 19.80 -6.62 3.25
C VAL A 145 19.14 -7.73 2.47
N LYS A 146 19.35 -8.98 2.92
CA LYS A 146 18.65 -10.16 2.38
C LYS A 146 17.45 -10.46 3.24
N VAL A 147 16.27 -10.52 2.62
CA VAL A 147 15.03 -10.91 3.28
C VAL A 147 14.93 -12.43 3.26
N LEU A 148 14.91 -13.05 4.43
CA LEU A 148 14.71 -14.48 4.56
C LEU A 148 13.21 -14.76 4.61
N TYR A 149 12.56 -14.75 3.44
CA TYR A 149 11.11 -14.94 3.31
C TYR A 149 10.65 -16.27 3.89
N GLU A 150 11.49 -17.31 3.84
CA GLU A 150 11.26 -18.63 4.44
C GLU A 150 11.08 -18.60 5.96
N ASN A 151 11.59 -17.55 6.62
CA ASN A 151 11.53 -17.38 8.07
C ASN A 151 10.45 -16.40 8.50
N ILE A 152 9.72 -15.80 7.55
CA ILE A 152 8.58 -14.97 7.86
C ILE A 152 7.44 -15.91 8.23
N GLN A 153 7.11 -15.94 9.51
CA GLN A 153 5.90 -16.63 9.97
C GLN A 153 4.72 -16.12 9.12
N PRO A 154 3.92 -17.00 8.51
CA PRO A 154 2.64 -16.59 7.97
C PRO A 154 1.77 -16.19 9.16
N LYS A 155 1.90 -14.93 9.60
CA LYS A 155 0.99 -14.33 10.58
C LYS A 155 -0.33 -14.10 9.86
N LEU A 156 -1.07 -15.19 9.66
CA LEU A 156 -2.50 -15.18 9.48
C LEU A 156 -3.08 -14.75 10.84
N SER A 157 -3.25 -13.45 11.02
CA SER A 157 -4.06 -12.94 12.12
C SER A 157 -5.46 -13.55 12.00
N THR A 158 -5.96 -14.05 13.13
CA THR A 158 -7.25 -14.72 13.26
C THR A 158 -8.41 -13.72 13.31
N LYS A 159 -8.46 -12.75 12.41
CA LYS A 159 -9.71 -12.08 12.06
C LYS A 159 -10.27 -12.81 10.85
N SER A 160 -11.27 -13.65 11.11
CA SER A 160 -12.21 -14.27 10.16
C SER A 160 -11.72 -14.42 8.71
N ASP A 161 -11.54 -15.66 8.25
CA ASP A 161 -11.38 -15.97 6.82
C ASP A 161 -12.51 -15.43 5.92
N ASN A 162 -13.63 -14.98 6.51
CA ASN A 162 -14.80 -14.38 5.86
C ASN A 162 -14.97 -12.88 6.19
N CYS A 163 -13.88 -12.12 6.27
CA CYS A 163 -13.92 -10.70 6.63
C CYS A 163 -14.47 -9.79 5.52
N VAL A 164 -14.24 -10.11 4.24
CA VAL A 164 -14.92 -9.49 3.11
C VAL A 164 -16.12 -10.36 2.71
N LYS A 165 -17.31 -9.76 2.62
CA LYS A 165 -18.55 -10.47 2.28
C LYS A 165 -19.21 -9.85 1.05
N PHE A 166 -19.46 -10.68 0.05
CA PHE A 166 -20.34 -10.33 -1.06
C PHE A 166 -21.77 -10.68 -0.67
N VAL A 167 -22.62 -9.67 -0.54
CA VAL A 167 -24.02 -9.83 -0.15
C VAL A 167 -24.96 -9.33 -1.25
N PRO A 168 -26.14 -9.96 -1.45
CA PRO A 168 -27.14 -9.42 -2.34
C PRO A 168 -27.56 -8.00 -1.94
N ARG A 169 -27.79 -7.15 -2.95
CA ARG A 169 -28.26 -5.78 -2.73
C ARG A 169 -29.63 -5.78 -2.03
N THR A 170 -29.79 -4.92 -1.03
CA THR A 170 -31.08 -4.52 -0.45
C THR A 170 -31.32 -3.02 -0.72
N SER A 171 -32.48 -2.50 -0.33
CA SER A 171 -32.79 -1.07 -0.41
C SER A 171 -31.91 -0.19 0.49
N GLU A 172 -31.23 -0.77 1.47
CA GLU A 172 -30.36 -0.05 2.41
C GLU A 172 -28.96 0.25 1.82
N HIS A 173 -28.55 -0.51 0.80
CA HIS A 173 -27.25 -0.31 0.15
C HIS A 173 -27.30 0.86 -0.84
N VAL A 174 -26.68 1.97 -0.47
CA VAL A 174 -26.59 3.20 -1.29
C VAL A 174 -25.53 3.10 -2.39
N ALA A 175 -24.56 2.19 -2.26
CA ALA A 175 -23.56 1.88 -3.26
C ALA A 175 -23.44 0.37 -3.50
N TRP A 176 -23.34 -0.07 -4.76
CA TRP A 176 -23.30 -1.50 -5.10
C TRP A 176 -22.70 -1.80 -6.48
N ILE A 177 -22.28 -3.05 -6.64
CA ILE A 177 -21.85 -3.61 -7.92
C ILE A 177 -23.07 -4.17 -8.65
N ARG A 178 -23.27 -3.77 -9.90
CA ARG A 178 -24.24 -4.36 -10.82
C ARG A 178 -23.49 -5.20 -11.85
N VAL A 179 -23.59 -6.51 -11.70
CA VAL A 179 -23.06 -7.45 -12.70
C VAL A 179 -23.90 -7.36 -13.96
N VAL A 180 -23.26 -7.07 -15.09
CA VAL A 180 -23.85 -6.98 -16.42
C VAL A 180 -23.09 -7.88 -17.37
N SER A 181 -23.66 -8.14 -18.55
CA SER A 181 -22.98 -8.88 -19.61
C SER A 181 -22.85 -7.95 -20.80
N LEU A 182 -21.70 -7.27 -20.88
CA LEU A 182 -21.32 -6.37 -21.96
C LEU A 182 -20.08 -6.96 -22.66
N ASP A 183 -19.54 -6.23 -23.65
CA ASP A 183 -18.34 -6.66 -24.36
C ASP A 183 -17.14 -6.74 -23.40
N GLY A 184 -16.60 -7.96 -23.25
CA GLY A 184 -15.44 -8.27 -22.41
C GLY A 184 -15.69 -8.40 -20.90
N CYS A 185 -14.61 -8.73 -20.20
CA CYS A 185 -14.53 -8.82 -18.75
C CYS A 185 -13.85 -7.56 -18.23
N TRP A 186 -14.53 -6.82 -17.35
CA TRP A 186 -13.94 -5.61 -16.76
C TRP A 186 -14.69 -5.14 -15.52
N SER A 187 -13.97 -4.39 -14.69
CA SER A 187 -14.46 -3.76 -13.48
C SER A 187 -13.69 -2.47 -13.21
N LYS A 188 -14.31 -1.52 -12.49
CA LYS A 188 -13.59 -0.37 -11.96
C LYS A 188 -12.72 -0.79 -10.78
N VAL A 189 -11.57 -0.15 -10.62
CA VAL A 189 -10.72 -0.35 -9.44
C VAL A 189 -11.29 0.43 -8.26
N GLY A 190 -11.71 -0.28 -7.23
CA GLY A 190 -12.26 0.29 -6.00
C GLY A 190 -13.72 0.76 -6.12
N LEU A 191 -14.20 1.43 -5.08
CA LEU A 191 -15.57 1.96 -5.01
C LEU A 191 -15.70 3.28 -5.78
N ALA A 192 -16.49 3.27 -6.86
CA ALA A 192 -16.88 4.49 -7.57
C ALA A 192 -18.14 5.11 -6.92
N VAL A 193 -17.94 6.06 -5.99
CA VAL A 193 -19.02 6.67 -5.19
C VAL A 193 -19.94 7.59 -6.01
N GLU A 194 -19.47 8.10 -7.16
CA GLU A 194 -20.12 9.18 -7.91
C GLU A 194 -21.50 8.83 -8.53
N SER A 195 -21.82 7.54 -8.74
CA SER A 195 -23.06 7.11 -9.41
C SER A 195 -23.96 6.23 -8.54
N GLY A 196 -23.54 5.84 -7.34
CA GLY A 196 -24.18 4.80 -6.51
C GLY A 196 -24.14 3.38 -7.11
N VAL A 197 -24.15 3.25 -8.44
CA VAL A 197 -24.06 1.96 -9.15
C VAL A 197 -22.74 1.86 -9.90
N GLN A 198 -21.97 0.83 -9.59
CA GLN A 198 -20.77 0.44 -10.32
C GLN A 198 -21.07 -0.77 -11.19
N GLN A 199 -20.94 -0.63 -12.51
CA GLN A 199 -21.06 -1.79 -13.40
C GLN A 199 -19.79 -2.63 -13.36
N LEU A 200 -19.98 -3.95 -13.37
CA LEU A 200 -18.93 -4.96 -13.57
C LEU A 200 -19.41 -5.85 -14.72
N SER A 201 -18.64 -5.94 -15.80
CA SER A 201 -19.00 -6.76 -16.95
C SER A 201 -18.40 -8.15 -16.84
N LEU A 202 -19.27 -9.15 -16.99
CA LEU A 202 -18.92 -10.53 -17.24
C LEU A 202 -19.66 -10.97 -18.51
N ASP A 203 -18.96 -10.93 -19.64
CA ASP A 203 -19.49 -11.48 -20.88
C ASP A 203 -19.80 -12.98 -20.71
N ARG A 204 -21.02 -13.36 -21.11
CA ARG A 204 -21.48 -14.75 -21.10
C ARG A 204 -20.66 -15.64 -22.03
N SER A 205 -20.06 -15.09 -23.09
CA SER A 205 -19.26 -15.85 -24.05
C SER A 205 -17.84 -16.20 -23.60
N GLY A 206 -17.35 -15.69 -22.46
CA GLY A 206 -15.95 -15.93 -22.08
C GLY A 206 -15.54 -15.59 -20.65
N CYS A 207 -16.34 -14.85 -19.88
CA CYS A 207 -15.93 -14.37 -18.55
C CYS A 207 -16.49 -15.19 -17.39
N LEU A 208 -17.27 -16.25 -17.65
CA LEU A 208 -17.95 -17.04 -16.62
C LEU A 208 -17.08 -18.18 -16.06
N THR A 209 -15.78 -17.93 -15.90
CA THR A 209 -14.87 -18.82 -15.15
C THR A 209 -14.69 -18.31 -13.73
N ALA A 210 -14.39 -19.21 -12.78
CA ALA A 210 -14.24 -18.83 -11.38
C ALA A 210 -13.11 -17.80 -11.19
N ASP A 211 -12.00 -17.98 -11.89
CA ASP A 211 -10.83 -17.10 -11.88
C ASP A 211 -11.15 -15.71 -12.44
N THR A 212 -11.82 -15.62 -13.60
CA THR A 212 -12.18 -14.33 -14.20
C THR A 212 -13.19 -13.59 -13.32
N ILE A 213 -14.19 -14.27 -12.77
CA ILE A 213 -15.12 -13.67 -11.82
C ILE A 213 -14.36 -13.12 -10.59
N GLN A 214 -13.44 -13.91 -10.02
CA GLN A 214 -12.62 -13.47 -8.89
C GLN A 214 -11.77 -12.24 -9.24
N HIS A 215 -11.12 -12.24 -10.40
CA HIS A 215 -10.32 -11.12 -10.91
C HIS A 215 -11.11 -9.81 -10.94
N GLU A 216 -12.29 -9.84 -11.57
CA GLU A 216 -13.11 -8.62 -11.73
C GLU A 216 -13.67 -8.10 -10.40
N PHE A 217 -14.01 -8.99 -9.47
CA PHE A 217 -14.43 -8.59 -8.14
C PHE A 217 -13.27 -8.06 -7.30
N ILE A 218 -12.05 -8.54 -7.50
CA ILE A 218 -10.84 -8.03 -6.82
C ILE A 218 -10.47 -6.63 -7.32
N HIS A 219 -10.67 -6.34 -8.61
CA HIS A 219 -10.68 -4.96 -9.08
C HIS A 219 -11.67 -4.10 -8.31
N ALA A 220 -12.93 -4.55 -8.16
CA ALA A 220 -13.93 -3.79 -7.40
C ALA A 220 -13.56 -3.60 -5.92
N LEU A 221 -12.75 -4.49 -5.34
CA LEU A 221 -12.17 -4.35 -4.00
C LEU A 221 -11.02 -3.33 -3.91
N GLY A 222 -10.57 -2.75 -5.04
CA GLY A 222 -9.53 -1.72 -5.05
C GLY A 222 -8.16 -2.18 -5.50
N PHE A 223 -8.02 -3.41 -5.99
CA PHE A 223 -6.71 -3.93 -6.41
C PHE A 223 -6.54 -3.76 -7.92
N PRO A 224 -5.58 -2.95 -8.40
CA PRO A 224 -5.21 -2.94 -9.81
C PRO A 224 -4.30 -4.14 -10.13
N HIS A 225 -3.86 -4.24 -11.39
CA HIS A 225 -3.02 -5.35 -11.82
C HIS A 225 -1.61 -5.37 -11.20
N GLU A 226 -1.07 -6.57 -10.96
CA GLU A 226 0.24 -6.77 -10.32
C GLU A 226 1.39 -6.14 -11.14
N GLN A 227 1.33 -6.21 -12.48
CA GLN A 227 2.36 -5.61 -13.35
C GLN A 227 2.37 -4.08 -13.38
N LYS A 228 1.40 -3.43 -12.71
CA LYS A 228 1.38 -1.98 -12.52
C LYS A 228 2.15 -1.54 -11.29
N ARG A 229 2.69 -2.46 -10.48
CA ARG A 229 3.54 -2.13 -9.32
C ARG A 229 4.69 -1.20 -9.70
N LEU A 230 5.05 -0.29 -8.79
CA LEU A 230 6.15 0.66 -9.00
C LEU A 230 7.51 -0.06 -9.13
N ASP A 231 7.70 -1.16 -8.41
CA ASP A 231 8.90 -2.00 -8.40
C ASP A 231 8.92 -3.08 -9.50
N ARG A 232 7.88 -3.16 -10.35
CA ARG A 232 7.73 -4.25 -11.33
C ARG A 232 8.94 -4.41 -12.26
N ASP A 233 9.65 -3.31 -12.59
CA ASP A 233 10.80 -3.35 -13.52
C ASP A 233 11.98 -4.16 -12.97
N ALA A 234 12.02 -4.45 -11.66
CA ALA A 234 12.99 -5.38 -11.07
C ALA A 234 12.67 -6.85 -11.35
N TYR A 235 11.41 -7.15 -11.72
CA TYR A 235 10.89 -8.51 -11.85
C TYR A 235 10.50 -8.85 -13.29
N VAL A 236 9.95 -7.89 -14.04
CA VAL A 236 9.52 -8.04 -15.42
C VAL A 236 9.98 -6.88 -16.30
N LYS A 237 10.24 -7.17 -17.56
CA LYS A 237 10.50 -6.22 -18.63
C LYS A 237 9.31 -6.21 -19.59
N ILE A 238 8.81 -5.02 -19.90
CA ILE A 238 7.79 -4.81 -20.93
C ILE A 238 8.48 -4.57 -22.28
N LEU A 239 8.11 -5.36 -23.27
CA LEU A 239 8.51 -5.27 -24.67
C LEU A 239 7.47 -4.44 -25.43
N TYR A 240 7.54 -3.11 -25.27
CA TYR A 240 6.57 -2.16 -25.84
C TYR A 240 6.49 -2.20 -27.37
N GLU A 241 7.48 -2.78 -28.04
CA GLU A 241 7.48 -3.08 -29.47
C GLU A 241 6.43 -4.13 -29.87
N ASN A 242 6.04 -5.03 -28.96
CA ASN A 242 5.05 -6.08 -29.21
C ASN A 242 3.63 -5.64 -28.82
N VAL A 243 3.49 -4.56 -28.04
CA VAL A 243 2.21 -4.07 -27.51
C VAL A 243 1.40 -3.34 -28.56
N GLU A 244 0.10 -3.61 -28.62
CA GLU A 244 -0.86 -2.86 -29.44
C GLU A 244 -0.75 -1.34 -29.17
N PRO A 245 -0.54 -0.49 -30.18
CA PRO A 245 -0.20 0.93 -29.97
C PRO A 245 -1.17 1.69 -29.05
N ASN A 246 -2.47 1.43 -29.17
CA ASN A 246 -3.56 2.00 -28.37
C ASN A 246 -3.69 1.36 -26.97
N LYS A 247 -3.03 0.24 -26.67
CA LYS A 247 -3.08 -0.48 -25.37
C LYS A 247 -1.82 -0.29 -24.52
N LYS A 248 -0.83 0.48 -24.97
CA LYS A 248 0.41 0.74 -24.21
C LYS A 248 0.17 1.25 -22.79
N HIS A 249 -0.87 2.07 -22.60
CA HIS A 249 -1.27 2.60 -21.30
C HIS A 249 -1.69 1.53 -20.28
N ASN A 250 -2.04 0.31 -20.72
CA ASN A 250 -2.35 -0.80 -19.81
C ASN A 250 -1.12 -1.30 -19.04
N PHE A 251 0.09 -0.97 -19.51
CA PHE A 251 1.36 -1.35 -18.92
C PHE A 251 2.03 -0.20 -18.14
N ASP A 252 1.37 0.96 -18.08
CA ASP A 252 1.82 2.06 -17.26
C ASP A 252 1.77 1.65 -15.78
N LYS A 253 2.85 1.93 -15.07
CA LYS A 253 2.91 1.72 -13.62
C LYS A 253 1.91 2.67 -12.97
N ASP A 254 1.27 2.21 -11.90
CA ASP A 254 0.32 3.03 -11.16
C ASP A 254 1.03 4.24 -10.53
N PRO A 255 0.79 5.47 -11.02
CA PRO A 255 1.53 6.65 -10.60
C PRO A 255 1.19 7.08 -9.17
N GLN A 256 0.05 6.62 -8.63
CA GLN A 256 -0.40 6.97 -7.28
C GLN A 256 0.24 6.10 -6.21
N GLY A 257 0.94 5.01 -6.58
CA GLY A 257 1.45 4.03 -5.62
C GLY A 257 0.34 3.37 -4.79
N SER A 258 -0.90 3.36 -5.32
CA SER A 258 -2.06 2.74 -4.67
C SER A 258 -1.92 1.22 -4.56
N ILE A 259 -0.98 0.64 -5.31
CA ILE A 259 -0.53 -0.74 -5.15
C ILE A 259 0.34 -0.85 -3.90
N LEU A 260 -0.32 -1.08 -2.78
CA LEU A 260 0.34 -1.44 -1.53
C LEU A 260 0.93 -2.85 -1.69
N SER A 261 2.23 -2.93 -1.95
CA SER A 261 2.95 -4.21 -1.97
C SER A 261 3.00 -4.86 -0.59
N PHE A 262 2.81 -4.07 0.49
CA PHE A 262 2.97 -4.48 1.88
C PHE A 262 4.31 -5.18 2.16
N GLY A 263 5.34 -4.90 1.36
CA GLY A 263 6.63 -5.59 1.44
C GLY A 263 6.63 -7.04 0.95
N LEU A 264 5.54 -7.50 0.32
CA LEU A 264 5.44 -8.81 -0.29
C LEU A 264 6.25 -8.89 -1.60
N PRO A 265 6.81 -10.08 -1.91
CA PRO A 265 7.49 -10.30 -3.18
C PRO A 265 6.54 -10.09 -4.37
N TYR A 266 7.12 -9.88 -5.55
CA TYR A 266 6.35 -9.81 -6.78
C TYR A 266 5.74 -11.18 -7.12
N ASP A 267 4.43 -11.21 -7.33
CA ASP A 267 3.69 -12.44 -7.53
C ASP A 267 3.34 -12.67 -9.00
N PHE A 268 4.19 -13.43 -9.70
CA PHE A 268 3.97 -13.81 -11.10
C PHE A 268 2.71 -14.65 -11.33
N ASN A 269 2.21 -15.32 -10.29
CA ASN A 269 1.04 -16.19 -10.34
C ASN A 269 -0.21 -15.52 -9.78
N SER A 270 -0.13 -14.25 -9.37
CA SER A 270 -1.28 -13.50 -8.87
C SER A 270 -2.39 -13.55 -9.91
N ILE A 271 -3.62 -13.73 -9.45
CA ILE A 271 -4.79 -13.66 -10.33
C ILE A 271 -4.90 -12.28 -10.99
N MET A 272 -4.28 -11.26 -10.39
CA MET A 272 -4.25 -9.88 -10.89
C MET A 272 -3.07 -9.61 -11.83
N HIS A 273 -2.28 -10.63 -12.20
CA HIS A 273 -1.16 -10.47 -13.12
C HIS A 273 -1.58 -10.81 -14.55
N TYR A 274 -1.23 -9.97 -15.53
CA TYR A 274 -1.45 -10.29 -16.95
C TYR A 274 -0.64 -11.48 -17.44
N THR A 275 -1.16 -12.18 -18.46
CA THR A 275 -0.37 -13.18 -19.17
C THR A 275 0.78 -12.50 -19.95
N SER A 276 1.81 -13.28 -20.27
CA SER A 276 3.01 -12.75 -20.95
C SER A 276 2.74 -12.12 -22.32
N ASP A 277 1.65 -12.47 -22.99
CA ASP A 277 1.26 -12.07 -24.34
C ASP A 277 0.01 -11.15 -24.39
N SER A 278 -0.48 -10.73 -23.23
CA SER A 278 -1.62 -9.81 -23.13
C SER A 278 -1.41 -8.56 -24.00
N PHE A 279 -2.38 -8.24 -24.88
CA PHE A 279 -2.33 -7.13 -25.83
C PHE A 279 -1.18 -7.18 -26.86
N SER A 280 -0.67 -8.37 -27.17
CA SER A 280 0.32 -8.58 -28.23
C SER A 280 -0.27 -8.39 -29.62
N THR A 281 0.50 -7.76 -30.52
CA THR A 281 0.14 -7.56 -31.94
C THR A 281 0.65 -8.66 -32.86
N ASN A 282 1.61 -9.45 -32.39
CA ASN A 282 2.38 -10.38 -33.21
C ASN A 282 2.47 -11.79 -32.60
N GLY A 283 1.73 -12.04 -31.51
CA GLY A 283 1.77 -13.30 -30.76
C GLY A 283 3.08 -13.54 -30.01
N LEU A 284 4.00 -12.56 -30.02
CA LEU A 284 5.21 -12.59 -29.20
C LEU A 284 4.91 -12.04 -27.80
N PRO A 285 5.70 -12.42 -26.79
CA PRO A 285 5.51 -11.92 -25.43
C PRO A 285 5.63 -10.40 -25.38
N VAL A 286 4.68 -9.77 -24.70
CA VAL A 286 4.75 -8.38 -24.27
C VAL A 286 5.53 -8.27 -22.97
N MET A 287 5.52 -9.30 -22.12
CA MET A 287 6.15 -9.27 -20.81
C MET A 287 7.04 -10.49 -20.59
N VAL A 288 8.26 -10.25 -20.11
CA VAL A 288 9.26 -11.29 -19.81
C VAL A 288 9.90 -11.02 -18.45
N PRO A 289 10.37 -12.01 -17.68
CA PRO A 289 11.11 -11.75 -16.45
C PRO A 289 12.39 -10.97 -16.70
N ALA A 290 12.75 -10.13 -15.73
CA ALA A 290 13.98 -9.36 -15.76
C ALA A 290 15.23 -10.25 -15.61
N SER A 291 15.13 -11.35 -14.87
CA SER A 291 16.19 -12.37 -14.74
C SER A 291 15.92 -13.56 -15.67
N GLN A 292 16.79 -13.80 -16.64
CA GLN A 292 16.58 -14.77 -17.74
C GLN A 292 17.04 -16.21 -17.43
N ASN A 293 17.13 -16.60 -16.16
CA ASN A 293 17.74 -17.88 -15.81
C ASN A 293 16.85 -19.10 -16.08
N ASP A 294 15.55 -18.91 -16.30
CA ASP A 294 14.60 -19.95 -16.70
C ASP A 294 13.63 -19.37 -17.74
N LYS A 295 13.18 -20.15 -18.73
CA LYS A 295 12.16 -19.78 -19.74
C LYS A 295 10.77 -20.32 -19.43
N SER A 296 10.63 -21.12 -18.37
CA SER A 296 9.36 -21.70 -17.91
C SER A 296 8.30 -20.65 -17.55
N TRP A 297 8.73 -19.41 -17.23
CA TRP A 297 7.86 -18.26 -16.95
C TRP A 297 6.79 -18.00 -18.01
N ARG A 298 7.07 -18.36 -19.26
CA ARG A 298 6.16 -18.11 -20.38
C ARG A 298 4.83 -18.86 -20.21
N TYR A 299 4.83 -19.93 -19.43
CA TYR A 299 3.66 -20.77 -19.17
C TYR A 299 3.06 -20.56 -17.76
N THR A 300 3.69 -19.75 -16.90
CA THR A 300 3.26 -19.56 -15.51
C THR A 300 2.82 -18.13 -15.22
N MET A 301 3.40 -17.14 -15.89
CA MET A 301 3.09 -15.72 -15.68
C MET A 301 1.63 -15.40 -16.05
N GLY A 302 0.84 -14.95 -15.08
CA GLY A 302 -0.58 -14.65 -15.25
C GLY A 302 -1.45 -15.88 -15.54
N ALA A 303 -0.93 -17.09 -15.37
CA ALA A 303 -1.67 -18.34 -15.57
C ALA A 303 -2.39 -18.82 -14.29
N GLY A 304 -2.41 -17.99 -13.23
CA GLY A 304 -3.05 -18.31 -11.96
C GLY A 304 -4.55 -18.48 -12.13
N ASN A 305 -5.07 -19.67 -11.83
CA ASN A 305 -6.51 -19.99 -11.86
C ASN A 305 -7.15 -19.98 -10.46
N LYS A 306 -6.43 -19.45 -9.47
CA LYS A 306 -6.85 -19.34 -8.08
C LYS A 306 -6.09 -18.21 -7.40
N LEU A 307 -6.66 -17.69 -6.32
CA LEU A 307 -6.00 -16.70 -5.47
C LEU A 307 -4.73 -17.27 -4.87
N THR A 308 -3.65 -16.50 -4.94
CA THR A 308 -2.42 -16.81 -4.24
C THR A 308 -2.50 -16.37 -2.78
N GLU A 309 -1.55 -16.84 -1.96
CA GLU A 309 -1.45 -16.40 -0.57
C GLU A 309 -1.20 -14.88 -0.48
N THR A 310 -0.45 -14.33 -1.44
CA THR A 310 -0.17 -12.90 -1.57
C THR A 310 -1.41 -12.11 -1.96
N ASP A 311 -2.26 -12.61 -2.86
CA ASP A 311 -3.57 -12.00 -3.18
C ASP A 311 -4.45 -11.91 -1.92
N LEU A 312 -4.59 -13.03 -1.21
CA LEU A 312 -5.39 -13.11 0.01
C LEU A 312 -4.84 -12.21 1.13
N TYR A 313 -3.51 -12.16 1.30
CA TYR A 313 -2.89 -11.30 2.30
C TYR A 313 -3.19 -9.82 2.01
N LYS A 314 -3.01 -9.37 0.76
CA LYS A 314 -3.28 -7.99 0.34
C LYS A 314 -4.74 -7.61 0.63
N ILE A 315 -5.69 -8.46 0.24
CA ILE A 315 -7.12 -8.25 0.53
C ILE A 315 -7.37 -8.17 2.03
N LYS A 316 -6.87 -9.14 2.79
CA LYS A 316 -7.05 -9.18 4.26
C LYS A 316 -6.44 -7.95 4.93
N LYS A 317 -5.29 -7.47 4.47
CA LYS A 317 -4.62 -6.30 5.05
C LYS A 317 -5.37 -5.00 4.76
N VAL A 318 -5.77 -4.76 3.51
CA VAL A 318 -6.53 -3.56 3.11
C VAL A 318 -7.87 -3.48 3.85
N TYR A 319 -8.58 -4.60 4.00
CA TYR A 319 -9.88 -4.63 4.66
C TYR A 319 -9.81 -4.84 6.19
N GLY A 320 -8.62 -4.70 6.79
CA GLY A 320 -8.45 -4.76 8.26
C GLY A 320 -8.80 -6.12 8.87
N CYS A 321 -8.72 -7.18 8.07
CA CYS A 321 -8.97 -8.57 8.43
C CYS A 321 -7.76 -9.25 9.06
N ILE A 322 -6.61 -8.60 9.06
CA ILE A 322 -5.42 -9.06 9.75
C ILE A 322 -4.72 -7.84 10.36
N ALA A 323 -4.26 -7.99 11.61
CA ALA A 323 -3.48 -6.98 12.33
C ALA A 323 -2.13 -6.72 11.64
#